data_AF-A0A524FUL1-F1
#
_entry.id   AF-A0A524FUL1-F1
#
_cell.length_a   1.000
_cell.length_b   1.000
_cell.length_c   1.000
_cell.angle_alpha   90.00
_cell.angle_beta   90.00
_cell.angle_gamma   90.00
#
_symmetry.space_group_name_H-M   'P 1'
#
loop_
_entity.id
_entity.type
_entity.pdbx_description
1 polymer ?
#
loop_
_entity_poly.entity_id
_entity_poly.type
_entity_poly.pdbx_seq_one_letter_code
_entity_poly.pdbx_strand_id
1 'polypeptide(L)'
;MAVKVAFMQCSDCWGCHQSLLNAHLGLLPVLPALDIVYWPAVVDFKHDSLKARPDGDILVGFVEGSLRTNEDIENAKLMRQKCALIIAFGTCSCYGNVHGLANFWDIQGSIDRKFSQVESIADESGGEPKEHMPGFTSKIVPLDEVIKVDAYISGCPPKPEAIISAVQFLLGQKPQPMNDLAFCNDCALKDAGCLLDKGILCFGSITSIGCSLKCPNNGNPCVGCFGPSKTVGSKAEKLKQMTGNLASISSGDKKSLFEFLALFLNVPLMAGFDLAGDILQQVKKTGAPVTPITNLPQDTQSIASNIMAYLRDNRDFTEISTVCDTCPRIIGSKSKMTKVKRDYEGLPNQDDCFIEQGYLCAGPITKAGCGGLCIRVNAPCSGCYGQTKWNVDQAERFAEIATKNFNVALSKDELLAQIKD
;
A
#
# COMPACT_ATOMS: atom_id res chain seq x y z
N MET A 1 25.14 -3.13 12.85
CA MET A 1 24.37 -3.54 14.05
C MET A 1 22.95 -3.83 13.63
N ALA A 2 22.31 -4.83 14.23
CA ALA A 2 20.89 -5.06 14.01
C ALA A 2 20.07 -3.89 14.57
N VAL A 3 18.98 -3.56 13.89
CA VAL A 3 18.10 -2.45 14.25
C VAL A 3 17.01 -2.95 15.18
N LYS A 4 16.89 -2.34 16.36
CA LYS A 4 15.82 -2.64 17.32
C LYS A 4 14.47 -2.22 16.77
N VAL A 5 13.56 -3.19 16.70
CA VAL A 5 12.18 -2.97 16.24
C VAL A 5 11.17 -3.59 17.19
N ALA A 6 10.00 -2.97 17.28
CA ALA A 6 8.86 -3.49 18.03
C ALA A 6 7.61 -3.50 17.16
N PHE A 7 6.78 -4.53 17.36
CA PHE A 7 5.49 -4.72 16.73
C PHE A 7 4.44 -4.80 17.82
N MET A 8 3.54 -3.81 17.85
CA MET A 8 2.41 -3.75 18.77
C MET A 8 1.13 -4.15 18.05
N GLN A 9 0.37 -5.01 18.73
CA GLN A 9 -0.95 -5.45 18.32
C GLN A 9 -1.97 -4.72 19.20
N CYS A 10 -2.81 -3.87 18.60
CA CYS A 10 -3.98 -3.30 19.26
C CYS A 10 -5.23 -4.14 18.89
N SER A 11 -6.43 -3.57 18.98
CA SER A 11 -7.63 -4.23 18.48
C SER A 11 -7.57 -4.42 16.95
N ASP A 12 -7.23 -5.62 16.52
CA ASP A 12 -7.02 -5.98 15.10
C ASP A 12 -7.43 -7.42 14.76
N CYS A 13 -7.20 -7.78 13.49
CA CYS A 13 -7.40 -9.12 12.94
C CYS A 13 -6.08 -9.85 12.64
N TRP A 14 -4.95 -9.28 13.06
CA TRP A 14 -3.58 -9.75 12.80
C TRP A 14 -3.18 -9.84 11.32
N GLY A 15 -3.98 -9.26 10.43
CA GLY A 15 -3.78 -9.36 8.98
C GLY A 15 -2.49 -8.71 8.50
N CYS A 16 -2.04 -7.62 9.13
CA CYS A 16 -0.83 -6.92 8.68
C CYS A 16 0.43 -7.70 9.10
N HIS A 17 0.48 -8.20 10.33
CA HIS A 17 1.50 -9.16 10.77
C HIS A 17 1.54 -10.42 9.89
N GLN A 18 0.39 -11.02 9.55
CA GLN A 18 0.36 -12.16 8.62
C GLN A 18 0.90 -11.78 7.24
N SER A 19 0.59 -10.58 6.74
CA SER A 19 1.12 -10.11 5.45
C SER A 19 2.64 -9.94 5.47
N LEU A 20 3.21 -9.47 6.59
CA LEU A 20 4.65 -9.47 6.78
C LEU A 20 5.22 -10.90 6.70
N LEU A 21 4.58 -11.89 7.33
CA LEU A 21 5.03 -13.29 7.27
C LEU A 21 4.83 -13.94 5.90
N ASN A 22 3.88 -13.48 5.10
CA ASN A 22 3.65 -13.91 3.71
C ASN A 22 4.78 -13.49 2.75
N ALA A 23 5.75 -12.70 3.22
CA ALA A 23 7.00 -12.51 2.51
C ALA A 23 7.85 -13.79 2.41
N HIS A 24 7.57 -14.81 3.24
CA HIS A 24 8.21 -16.12 3.24
C HIS A 24 9.75 -16.01 3.22
N LEU A 25 10.41 -16.59 2.20
CA LEU A 25 11.87 -16.54 2.04
C LEU A 25 12.41 -15.11 1.81
N GLY A 26 11.56 -14.16 1.41
CA GLY A 26 11.90 -12.74 1.31
C GLY A 26 12.28 -12.10 2.65
N LEU A 27 11.94 -12.73 3.78
CA LEU A 27 12.36 -12.28 5.11
C LEU A 27 13.79 -12.70 5.49
N LEU A 28 14.34 -13.76 4.88
CA LEU A 28 15.69 -14.25 5.19
C LEU A 28 16.79 -13.19 5.13
N PRO A 29 16.84 -12.27 4.13
CA PRO A 29 17.87 -11.23 4.09
C PRO A 29 17.62 -10.06 5.07
N VAL A 30 16.42 -9.98 5.64
CA VAL A 30 15.97 -8.85 6.48
C VAL A 30 16.01 -9.19 7.96
N LEU A 31 15.52 -10.37 8.36
CA LEU A 31 15.43 -10.80 9.76
C LEU A 31 16.78 -10.70 10.50
N PRO A 32 17.94 -11.10 9.93
CA PRO A 32 19.22 -10.99 10.63
C PRO A 32 19.67 -9.54 10.90
N ALA A 33 19.06 -8.57 10.21
CA ALA A 33 19.32 -7.15 10.42
C ALA A 33 18.35 -6.51 11.42
N LEU A 34 17.37 -7.25 11.92
CA LEU A 34 16.39 -6.79 12.91
C LEU A 34 16.65 -7.43 14.27
N ASP A 35 16.68 -6.61 15.31
CA ASP A 35 16.57 -7.05 16.69
C ASP A 35 15.12 -6.85 17.13
N ILE A 36 14.31 -7.92 17.07
CA ILE A 36 12.88 -7.86 17.38
C ILE A 36 12.73 -7.95 18.90
N VAL A 37 12.54 -6.78 19.53
CA VAL A 37 12.53 -6.66 20.99
C VAL A 37 11.15 -6.76 21.61
N TYR A 38 10.10 -6.69 20.79
CA TYR A 38 8.72 -6.89 21.19
C TYR A 38 7.88 -7.26 19.98
N TRP A 39 7.26 -8.43 20.00
CA TRP A 39 6.26 -8.88 19.04
C TRP A 39 5.51 -10.07 19.67
N PRO A 40 4.39 -9.83 20.36
CA PRO A 40 3.79 -10.81 21.29
C PRO A 40 3.51 -12.21 20.70
N ALA A 41 3.22 -12.28 19.39
CA ALA A 41 2.92 -13.52 18.69
C ALA A 41 4.16 -14.30 18.20
N VAL A 42 5.35 -13.68 18.20
CA VAL A 42 6.55 -14.23 17.55
C VAL A 42 7.72 -14.39 18.50
N VAL A 43 7.88 -13.49 19.48
CA VAL A 43 8.95 -13.55 20.49
C VAL A 43 8.34 -13.61 21.89
N ASP A 44 9.07 -14.22 22.82
CA ASP A 44 8.55 -14.48 24.17
C ASP A 44 8.52 -13.25 25.10
N PHE A 45 9.03 -12.10 24.65
CA PHE A 45 8.99 -10.85 25.42
C PHE A 45 7.54 -10.44 25.72
N LYS A 46 7.26 -10.18 27.00
CA LYS A 46 5.92 -9.81 27.48
C LYS A 46 5.79 -8.31 27.62
N HIS A 47 4.58 -7.84 27.90
CA HIS A 47 4.27 -6.41 28.02
C HIS A 47 5.21 -5.68 29.00
N ASP A 48 5.54 -6.30 30.14
CA ASP A 48 6.47 -5.72 31.11
C ASP A 48 7.90 -5.59 30.58
N SER A 49 8.32 -6.48 29.66
CA SER A 49 9.61 -6.38 28.97
C SER A 49 9.68 -5.12 28.10
N LEU A 50 8.57 -4.67 27.50
CA LEU A 50 8.49 -3.41 26.76
C LEU A 50 8.50 -2.21 27.70
N LYS A 51 7.73 -2.26 28.79
CA LYS A 51 7.66 -1.17 29.80
C LYS A 51 9.02 -0.89 30.43
N ALA A 52 9.79 -1.94 30.74
CA ALA A 52 11.09 -1.84 31.39
C ALA A 52 12.20 -1.26 30.49
N ARG A 53 11.97 -1.14 29.18
CA ARG A 53 12.99 -0.58 28.27
C ARG A 53 13.15 0.93 28.51
N PRO A 54 14.35 1.49 28.28
CA PRO A 54 14.53 2.94 28.26
C PRO A 54 13.67 3.60 27.19
N ASP A 55 13.27 4.84 27.42
CA ASP A 55 12.51 5.63 26.46
C ASP A 55 13.36 5.92 25.22
N GLY A 56 12.77 5.79 24.03
CA GLY A 56 13.48 5.90 22.75
C GLY A 56 14.53 4.82 22.46
N ASP A 57 14.61 3.73 23.23
CA ASP A 57 15.57 2.62 22.99
C ASP A 57 15.31 1.88 21.67
N ILE A 58 14.06 1.86 21.20
CA ILE A 58 13.64 1.14 20.01
C ILE A 58 13.67 2.09 18.82
N LEU A 59 14.35 1.74 17.71
CA LEU A 59 14.43 2.66 16.58
C LEU A 59 13.05 2.84 15.92
N VAL A 60 12.35 1.73 15.67
CA VAL A 60 11.07 1.75 14.95
C VAL A 60 10.05 0.86 15.64
N GLY A 61 8.90 1.45 15.95
CA GLY A 61 7.69 0.76 16.39
C GLY A 61 6.65 0.70 15.29
N PHE A 62 6.14 -0.49 15.00
CA PHE A 62 4.99 -0.72 14.14
C PHE A 62 3.76 -0.93 15.01
N VAL A 63 2.69 -0.20 14.74
CA VAL A 63 1.42 -0.33 15.49
C VAL A 63 0.33 -0.77 14.52
N GLU A 64 -0.11 -2.02 14.64
CA GLU A 64 -1.27 -2.57 13.93
C GLU A 64 -2.54 -2.36 14.76
N GLY A 65 -3.65 -2.11 14.06
CA GLY A 65 -4.98 -2.17 14.66
C GLY A 65 -5.61 -0.83 14.99
N SER A 66 -6.88 -0.90 15.36
CA SER A 66 -7.66 0.25 15.81
C SER A 66 -7.53 0.46 17.32
N LEU A 67 -7.78 1.68 17.79
CA LEU A 67 -7.76 2.01 19.21
C LEU A 67 -9.18 1.89 19.80
N ARG A 68 -9.64 0.66 20.05
CA ARG A 68 -11.02 0.37 20.49
C ARG A 68 -11.13 0.26 22.01
N THR A 69 -10.09 -0.17 22.70
CA THR A 69 -10.08 -0.33 24.16
C THR A 69 -9.19 0.72 24.83
N ASN A 70 -9.34 0.91 26.15
CA ASN A 70 -8.45 1.83 26.87
C ASN A 70 -7.00 1.30 26.87
N GLU A 71 -6.81 -0.02 26.91
CA GLU A 71 -5.49 -0.63 26.80
C GLU A 71 -4.84 -0.37 25.44
N ASP A 72 -5.61 -0.33 24.34
CA ASP A 72 -5.05 0.07 23.03
C ASP A 72 -4.45 1.48 23.07
N ILE A 73 -5.14 2.43 23.72
CA ILE A 73 -4.67 3.81 23.89
C ILE A 73 -3.39 3.86 24.73
N GLU A 74 -3.35 3.08 25.82
CA GLU A 74 -2.17 2.98 26.68
C GLU A 74 -0.99 2.36 25.93
N ASN A 75 -1.22 1.28 25.18
CA ASN A 75 -0.22 0.61 24.37
C ASN A 75 0.32 1.50 23.24
N ALA A 76 -0.54 2.29 22.59
CA ALA A 76 -0.10 3.28 21.60
C ALA A 76 0.83 4.33 22.23
N LYS A 77 0.46 4.88 23.39
CA LYS A 77 1.29 5.85 24.14
C LYS A 77 2.60 5.23 24.60
N LEU A 78 2.58 4.00 25.10
CA LEU A 78 3.77 3.25 25.50
C LEU A 78 4.71 3.05 24.30
N MET A 79 4.17 2.58 23.17
CA MET A 79 4.96 2.44 21.93
C MET A 79 5.59 3.77 21.53
N ARG A 80 4.83 4.87 21.57
CA ARG A 80 5.35 6.20 21.25
C ARG A 80 6.49 6.62 22.17
N GLN A 81 6.39 6.31 23.46
CA GLN A 81 7.43 6.60 24.46
C GLN A 81 8.69 5.76 24.25
N LYS A 82 8.54 4.47 23.92
CA LYS A 82 9.68 3.54 23.79
C LYS A 82 10.35 3.59 22.41
N CYS A 83 9.65 4.06 21.38
CA CYS A 83 10.16 4.08 20.01
C CYS A 83 10.59 5.48 19.56
N ALA A 84 11.71 5.59 18.85
CA ALA A 84 12.15 6.82 18.19
C ALA A 84 11.28 7.16 16.98
N LEU A 85 10.81 6.15 16.23
CA LEU A 85 9.87 6.29 15.11
C LEU A 85 8.64 5.41 15.31
N ILE A 86 7.47 5.90 14.91
CA ILE A 86 6.21 5.14 14.87
C ILE A 86 5.68 5.05 13.44
N ILE A 87 5.35 3.82 13.05
CA ILE A 87 4.68 3.50 11.80
C ILE A 87 3.28 2.98 12.10
N ALA A 88 2.27 3.68 11.60
CA ALA A 88 0.91 3.15 11.52
C ALA A 88 0.90 2.01 10.49
N PHE A 89 0.77 0.78 10.98
CA PHE A 89 0.90 -0.43 10.19
C PHE A 89 -0.49 -1.00 9.85
N GLY A 90 -0.96 -0.74 8.64
CA GLY A 90 -2.27 -1.17 8.14
C GLY A 90 -3.33 -0.07 8.17
N THR A 91 -4.37 -0.24 7.34
CA THR A 91 -5.46 0.75 7.21
C THR A 91 -6.23 0.95 8.52
N CYS A 92 -6.28 -0.03 9.42
CA CYS A 92 -6.95 0.11 10.72
C CYS A 92 -6.26 1.15 11.61
N SER A 93 -4.93 1.10 11.75
CA SER A 93 -4.19 2.09 12.54
C SER A 93 -4.05 3.42 11.81
N CYS A 94 -3.91 3.38 10.48
CA CYS A 94 -3.86 4.60 9.69
C CYS A 94 -5.20 5.36 9.75
N TYR A 95 -6.34 4.68 9.59
CA TYR A 95 -7.61 5.32 9.20
C TYR A 95 -8.87 4.73 9.90
N GLY A 96 -8.74 3.79 10.84
CA GLY A 96 -9.86 3.10 11.51
C GLY A 96 -10.48 1.96 10.67
N ASN A 97 -10.74 2.21 9.38
CA ASN A 97 -11.28 1.24 8.42
C ASN A 97 -12.53 0.48 8.91
N VAL A 98 -12.64 -0.84 8.66
CA VAL A 98 -13.81 -1.67 8.97
C VAL A 98 -14.23 -1.59 10.44
N HIS A 99 -13.29 -1.49 11.38
CA HIS A 99 -13.63 -1.31 12.80
C HIS A 99 -14.28 0.05 13.06
N GLY A 100 -13.88 1.08 12.30
CA GLY A 100 -14.46 2.43 12.37
C GLY A 100 -15.95 2.47 12.04
N LEU A 101 -16.50 1.46 11.35
CA LEU A 101 -17.95 1.35 11.14
C LEU A 101 -18.74 1.26 12.45
N ALA A 102 -18.12 0.81 13.55
CA ALA A 102 -18.75 0.81 14.86
C ALA A 102 -19.10 2.24 15.34
N ASN A 103 -18.46 3.29 14.81
CA ASN A 103 -18.75 4.67 15.17
C ASN A 103 -20.11 5.19 14.63
N PHE A 104 -20.79 4.44 13.75
CA PHE A 104 -22.16 4.76 13.33
C PHE A 104 -23.20 4.43 14.40
N TRP A 105 -22.78 3.75 15.47
CA TRP A 105 -23.64 3.33 16.57
C TRP A 105 -23.11 3.90 17.88
N ASP A 106 -24.02 4.08 18.83
CA ASP A 106 -23.61 4.32 20.21
C ASP A 106 -22.84 3.11 20.75
N ILE A 107 -21.80 3.37 21.54
CA ILE A 107 -20.94 2.31 22.06
C ILE A 107 -21.70 1.36 22.99
N GLN A 108 -22.61 1.87 23.83
CA GLN A 108 -23.41 1.02 24.71
C GLN A 108 -24.34 0.13 23.88
N GLY A 109 -24.95 0.69 22.82
CA GLY A 109 -25.74 -0.10 21.87
C GLY A 109 -24.95 -1.25 21.23
N SER A 110 -23.68 -1.00 20.89
CA SER A 110 -22.79 -2.05 20.34
C SER A 110 -22.43 -3.13 21.37
N ILE A 111 -22.14 -2.72 22.62
CA ILE A 111 -21.85 -3.62 23.75
C ILE A 111 -23.07 -4.48 24.05
N ASP A 112 -24.25 -3.87 24.22
CA ASP A 112 -25.49 -4.57 24.50
C ASP A 112 -25.85 -5.54 23.37
N ARG A 113 -25.70 -5.09 22.11
CA ARG A 113 -25.92 -5.97 20.95
C ARG A 113 -25.05 -7.21 21.04
N LYS A 114 -23.76 -7.08 21.35
CA LYS A 114 -22.80 -8.19 21.38
C LYS A 114 -22.95 -9.11 22.58
N PHE A 115 -23.14 -8.55 23.78
CA PHE A 115 -23.01 -9.29 25.03
C PHE A 115 -24.33 -9.58 25.75
N SER A 116 -25.43 -8.97 25.31
CA SER A 116 -26.74 -9.12 25.99
C SER A 116 -27.88 -9.49 25.05
N GLN A 117 -27.84 -9.02 23.79
CA GLN A 117 -28.98 -9.12 22.87
C GLN A 117 -28.76 -10.10 21.70
N VAL A 118 -27.60 -10.75 21.59
CA VAL A 118 -27.43 -11.79 20.56
C VAL A 118 -28.26 -13.02 20.91
N GLU A 119 -28.89 -13.57 19.87
CA GLU A 119 -29.83 -14.68 19.92
C GLU A 119 -29.19 -15.99 20.40
N SER A 120 -27.85 -16.05 20.40
CA SER A 120 -27.05 -17.19 20.83
C SER A 120 -26.71 -17.18 22.32
N ILE A 121 -27.04 -16.11 23.07
CA ILE A 121 -26.93 -16.10 24.52
C ILE A 121 -28.05 -16.99 25.07
N ALA A 122 -27.66 -18.16 25.57
CA ALA A 122 -28.56 -19.25 25.89
C ALA A 122 -29.16 -19.18 27.31
N ASP A 123 -28.62 -18.32 28.18
CA ASP A 123 -29.06 -18.14 29.56
C ASP A 123 -29.21 -16.65 29.92
N GLU A 124 -29.73 -16.36 31.11
CA GLU A 124 -29.88 -14.99 31.60
C GLU A 124 -28.54 -14.36 32.06
N SER A 125 -27.40 -14.98 31.75
CA SER A 125 -26.05 -14.51 32.15
C SER A 125 -25.45 -13.45 31.23
N GLY A 126 -26.19 -13.03 30.20
CA GLY A 126 -25.79 -11.96 29.29
C GLY A 126 -25.39 -10.67 30.02
N GLY A 127 -24.43 -9.96 29.46
CA GLY A 127 -23.88 -8.73 30.03
C GLY A 127 -22.44 -8.50 29.63
N GLU A 128 -22.02 -7.23 29.64
CA GLU A 128 -20.64 -6.84 29.34
C GLU A 128 -19.66 -7.48 30.35
N PRO A 129 -18.59 -8.16 29.89
CA PRO A 129 -17.54 -8.63 30.78
C PRO A 129 -16.71 -7.44 31.29
N LYS A 130 -16.67 -7.24 32.61
CA LYS A 130 -15.96 -6.12 33.25
C LYS A 130 -14.74 -6.52 34.08
N GLU A 131 -14.66 -7.78 34.51
CA GLU A 131 -13.56 -8.27 35.33
C GLU A 131 -12.31 -8.48 34.47
N HIS A 132 -11.19 -7.84 34.83
CA HIS A 132 -9.92 -7.89 34.09
C HIS A 132 -10.01 -7.51 32.61
N MET A 133 -11.01 -6.71 32.23
CA MET A 133 -11.17 -6.21 30.86
C MET A 133 -10.74 -4.75 30.76
N PRO A 134 -10.12 -4.34 29.63
CA PRO A 134 -9.60 -2.98 29.46
C PRO A 134 -10.70 -1.91 29.31
N GLY A 135 -11.96 -2.32 29.11
CA GLY A 135 -13.06 -1.44 28.77
C GLY A 135 -12.92 -0.82 27.38
N PHE A 136 -14.00 -0.22 26.89
CA PHE A 136 -14.06 0.37 25.57
C PHE A 136 -13.83 1.89 25.59
N THR A 137 -13.19 2.41 24.55
CA THR A 137 -13.19 3.84 24.26
C THR A 137 -14.58 4.28 23.78
N SER A 138 -14.88 5.58 23.77
CA SER A 138 -16.16 6.07 23.24
C SER A 138 -16.27 5.96 21.72
N LYS A 139 -15.16 6.19 21.00
CA LYS A 139 -15.05 6.08 19.53
C LYS A 139 -13.72 5.47 19.13
N ILE A 140 -13.69 4.81 17.98
CA ILE A 140 -12.45 4.44 17.31
C ILE A 140 -11.93 5.68 16.57
N VAL A 141 -10.67 6.01 16.80
CA VAL A 141 -9.98 7.08 16.09
C VAL A 141 -8.71 6.53 15.42
N PRO A 142 -8.24 7.17 14.33
CA PRO A 142 -6.91 6.95 13.79
C PRO A 142 -5.81 7.07 14.85
N LEU A 143 -4.70 6.38 14.65
CA LEU A 143 -3.57 6.36 15.61
C LEU A 143 -2.98 7.76 15.84
N ASP A 144 -2.98 8.59 14.81
CA ASP A 144 -2.42 9.95 14.82
C ASP A 144 -3.28 10.99 15.55
N GLU A 145 -4.54 10.66 15.90
CA GLU A 145 -5.33 11.46 16.86
C GLU A 145 -4.85 11.27 18.31
N VAL A 146 -4.11 10.19 18.61
CA VAL A 146 -3.72 9.81 19.98
C VAL A 146 -2.24 10.00 20.25
N ILE A 147 -1.39 9.69 19.26
CA ILE A 147 0.08 9.84 19.36
C ILE A 147 0.64 10.45 18.08
N LYS A 148 1.84 11.03 18.15
CA LYS A 148 2.57 11.43 16.93
C LYS A 148 2.99 10.18 16.14
N VAL A 149 2.43 10.02 14.94
CA VAL A 149 2.83 9.01 13.95
C VAL A 149 3.85 9.63 13.00
N ASP A 150 4.92 8.90 12.67
CA ASP A 150 5.93 9.37 11.73
C ASP A 150 5.63 8.87 10.31
N ALA A 151 5.23 7.60 10.12
CA ALA A 151 4.92 7.00 8.81
C ALA A 151 3.59 6.25 8.79
N TYR A 152 3.07 6.05 7.58
CA TYR A 152 1.86 5.27 7.32
C TYR A 152 2.12 4.20 6.26
N ILE A 153 1.77 2.95 6.57
CA ILE A 153 1.73 1.84 5.61
C ILE A 153 0.28 1.37 5.51
N SER A 154 -0.48 1.92 4.56
CA SER A 154 -1.88 1.54 4.36
C SER A 154 -2.06 0.27 3.55
N GLY A 155 -3.22 -0.36 3.73
CA GLY A 155 -3.64 -1.62 3.13
C GLY A 155 -4.33 -2.50 4.18
N CYS A 156 -5.29 -3.32 3.77
CA CYS A 156 -6.02 -4.21 4.66
C CYS A 156 -5.94 -5.68 4.19
N PRO A 157 -4.77 -6.33 4.32
CA PRO A 157 -3.50 -5.77 4.81
C PRO A 157 -2.66 -5.10 3.70
N PRO A 158 -1.58 -4.38 4.05
CA PRO A 158 -0.59 -3.93 3.09
C PRO A 158 0.08 -5.13 2.41
N LYS A 159 0.54 -4.98 1.17
CA LYS A 159 1.25 -6.04 0.46
C LYS A 159 2.60 -6.40 1.10
N PRO A 160 3.01 -7.68 1.12
CA PRO A 160 4.28 -8.09 1.70
C PRO A 160 5.47 -7.30 1.16
N GLU A 161 5.51 -7.03 -0.15
CA GLU A 161 6.62 -6.31 -0.80
C GLU A 161 6.71 -4.85 -0.31
N ALA A 162 5.57 -4.21 -0.07
CA ALA A 162 5.54 -2.86 0.47
C ALA A 162 6.08 -2.81 1.91
N ILE A 163 5.78 -3.84 2.71
CA ILE A 163 6.26 -3.97 4.09
C ILE A 163 7.76 -4.27 4.12
N ILE A 164 8.25 -5.19 3.28
CA ILE A 164 9.69 -5.48 3.18
C ILE A 164 10.46 -4.23 2.73
N SER A 165 9.97 -3.53 1.71
CA SER A 165 10.61 -2.32 1.19
C SER A 165 10.71 -1.24 2.28
N ALA A 166 9.63 -1.05 3.05
CA ALA A 166 9.61 -0.21 4.24
C ALA A 166 10.69 -0.57 5.27
N VAL A 167 10.76 -1.85 5.66
CA VAL A 167 11.73 -2.34 6.64
C VAL A 167 13.17 -2.20 6.10
N GLN A 168 13.42 -2.54 4.84
CA GLN A 168 14.74 -2.42 4.20
C GLN A 168 15.21 -0.97 4.11
N PHE A 169 14.30 -0.04 3.81
CA PHE A 169 14.61 1.38 3.80
C PHE A 169 15.10 1.85 5.18
N LEU A 170 14.44 1.42 6.25
CA LEU A 170 14.80 1.75 7.64
C LEU A 170 16.14 1.15 8.07
N LEU A 171 16.54 0.01 7.48
CA LEU A 171 17.83 -0.63 7.71
C LEU A 171 19.01 0.07 6.99
N GLY A 172 18.73 1.12 6.22
CA GLY A 172 19.68 1.72 5.27
C GLY A 172 19.74 0.90 3.99
N GLN A 173 19.72 1.57 2.82
CA GLN A 173 19.73 0.90 1.51
C GLN A 173 20.95 -0.03 1.40
N LYS A 174 20.73 -1.34 1.56
CA LYS A 174 21.74 -2.35 1.26
C LYS A 174 21.95 -2.43 -0.26
N PRO A 175 23.19 -2.67 -0.74
CA PRO A 175 23.42 -2.94 -2.15
C PRO A 175 22.60 -4.16 -2.59
N GLN A 176 21.76 -3.99 -3.61
CA GLN A 176 21.07 -5.11 -4.26
C GLN A 176 22.12 -5.98 -4.97
N PRO A 177 22.07 -7.32 -4.86
CA PRO A 177 22.97 -8.20 -5.59
C PRO A 177 22.79 -8.00 -7.11
N MET A 178 23.86 -7.62 -7.80
CA MET A 178 23.84 -7.40 -9.26
C MET A 178 24.34 -8.63 -9.99
N ASN A 179 23.47 -9.27 -10.78
CA ASN A 179 23.90 -10.26 -11.76
C ASN A 179 24.62 -9.57 -12.93
N ASP A 180 25.50 -10.34 -13.60
CA ASP A 180 26.30 -9.81 -14.70
C ASP A 180 25.43 -9.40 -15.90
N LEU A 181 24.33 -10.11 -16.14
CA LEU A 181 23.46 -9.91 -17.31
C LEU A 181 22.10 -9.30 -16.95
N ALA A 182 21.63 -8.41 -17.83
CA ALA A 182 20.26 -7.92 -17.80
C ALA A 182 19.24 -8.99 -18.21
N PHE A 183 18.01 -8.89 -17.69
CA PHE A 183 16.88 -9.78 -17.95
C PHE A 183 16.57 -9.91 -19.45
N CYS A 184 16.78 -8.85 -20.24
CA CYS A 184 16.62 -8.89 -21.69
C CYS A 184 17.42 -10.01 -22.39
N ASN A 185 18.51 -10.50 -21.81
CA ASN A 185 19.29 -11.61 -22.39
C ASN A 185 18.51 -12.93 -22.43
N ASP A 186 17.56 -13.13 -21.51
CA ASP A 186 16.72 -14.33 -21.35
C ASP A 186 15.22 -14.04 -21.54
N CYS A 187 14.92 -12.88 -22.14
CA CYS A 187 13.55 -12.48 -22.47
C CYS A 187 13.12 -13.08 -23.81
N ALA A 188 11.96 -13.75 -23.85
CA ALA A 188 11.42 -14.32 -25.09
C ALA A 188 11.00 -13.24 -26.11
N LEU A 189 10.72 -12.02 -25.65
CA LEU A 189 10.31 -10.88 -26.49
C LEU A 189 11.49 -10.02 -26.96
N LYS A 190 12.75 -10.46 -26.76
CA LYS A 190 13.93 -9.63 -27.06
C LYS A 190 14.10 -9.36 -28.56
N ASP A 191 13.78 -10.35 -29.40
CA ASP A 191 14.00 -10.30 -30.85
C ASP A 191 12.74 -9.85 -31.62
N ALA A 192 11.55 -10.18 -31.11
CA ALA A 192 10.27 -9.79 -31.71
C ALA A 192 9.20 -9.56 -30.64
N GLY A 193 8.35 -8.55 -30.85
CA GLY A 193 7.21 -8.28 -29.99
C GLY A 193 7.54 -7.59 -28.66
N CYS A 194 8.73 -6.99 -28.54
CA CYS A 194 9.18 -6.27 -27.35
C CYS A 194 8.16 -5.20 -26.91
N LEU A 195 7.89 -5.14 -25.61
CA LEU A 195 6.96 -4.18 -25.02
C LEU A 195 7.44 -2.73 -25.21
N LEU A 196 8.75 -2.48 -25.12
CA LEU A 196 9.33 -1.14 -25.36
C LEU A 196 9.12 -0.68 -26.81
N ASP A 197 9.17 -1.60 -27.79
CA ASP A 197 8.92 -1.26 -29.20
C ASP A 197 7.45 -0.93 -29.44
N LYS A 198 6.54 -1.44 -28.61
CA LYS A 198 5.10 -1.12 -28.59
C LYS A 198 4.78 0.13 -27.77
N GLY A 199 5.78 0.82 -27.23
CA GLY A 199 5.60 2.00 -26.38
C GLY A 199 5.17 1.71 -24.95
N ILE A 200 5.24 0.45 -24.48
CA ILE A 200 4.91 0.05 -23.12
C ILE A 200 6.19 0.04 -22.27
N LEU A 201 6.17 0.74 -21.15
CA LEU A 201 7.31 0.93 -20.25
C LEU A 201 7.69 -0.40 -19.58
N CYS A 202 8.93 -0.84 -19.79
CA CYS A 202 9.46 -2.12 -19.29
C CYS A 202 10.93 -1.98 -18.89
N PHE A 203 11.27 -2.35 -17.66
CA PHE A 203 12.58 -2.13 -17.05
C PHE A 203 13.55 -3.31 -17.20
N GLY A 204 13.22 -4.31 -18.02
CA GLY A 204 14.01 -5.54 -18.17
C GLY A 204 15.42 -5.31 -18.71
N SER A 205 15.68 -4.19 -19.38
CA SER A 205 17.00 -3.84 -19.92
C SER A 205 17.99 -3.38 -18.85
N ILE A 206 17.54 -3.08 -17.63
CA ILE A 206 18.41 -2.67 -16.52
C ILE A 206 18.27 -3.55 -15.28
N THR A 207 17.45 -4.60 -15.37
CA THR A 207 17.13 -5.52 -14.27
C THR A 207 17.98 -6.77 -14.36
N SER A 208 18.51 -7.26 -13.24
CA SER A 208 19.21 -8.54 -13.16
C SER A 208 18.39 -9.72 -13.70
N ILE A 209 19.06 -10.59 -14.45
CA ILE A 209 18.54 -11.91 -14.87
C ILE A 209 18.31 -12.83 -13.65
N GLY A 210 17.55 -13.93 -13.83
CA GLY A 210 17.32 -14.96 -12.80
C GLY A 210 15.87 -15.12 -12.37
N CYS A 211 14.97 -14.29 -12.90
CA CYS A 211 13.53 -14.37 -12.64
C CYS A 211 12.87 -15.50 -13.44
N SER A 212 12.28 -16.48 -12.72
CA SER A 212 11.52 -17.59 -13.33
C SER A 212 10.15 -17.17 -13.87
N LEU A 213 9.53 -16.13 -13.29
CA LEU A 213 8.19 -15.67 -13.68
C LEU A 213 8.15 -15.11 -15.11
N LYS A 214 9.27 -14.55 -15.59
CA LYS A 214 9.43 -13.96 -16.93
C LYS A 214 8.18 -13.17 -17.38
N CYS A 215 7.73 -12.22 -16.55
CA CYS A 215 6.47 -11.47 -16.72
C CYS A 215 6.15 -11.01 -18.16
N PRO A 216 7.16 -10.57 -18.97
CA PRO A 216 6.93 -10.20 -20.36
C PRO A 216 6.32 -11.30 -21.24
N ASN A 217 6.55 -12.57 -20.93
CA ASN A 217 5.96 -13.70 -21.68
C ASN A 217 4.43 -13.71 -21.60
N ASN A 218 3.86 -13.13 -20.54
CA ASN A 218 2.42 -13.02 -20.33
C ASN A 218 1.90 -11.60 -20.67
N GLY A 219 2.67 -10.82 -21.43
CA GLY A 219 2.31 -9.45 -21.82
C GLY A 219 2.51 -8.39 -20.73
N ASN A 220 3.01 -8.75 -19.55
CA ASN A 220 3.24 -7.81 -18.45
C ASN A 220 4.68 -7.26 -18.47
N PRO A 221 4.90 -5.95 -18.26
CA PRO A 221 6.25 -5.40 -18.25
C PRO A 221 7.10 -5.93 -17.08
N CYS A 222 8.42 -5.97 -17.29
CA CYS A 222 9.37 -6.20 -16.20
C CYS A 222 9.44 -4.94 -15.34
N VAL A 223 9.28 -5.08 -14.02
CA VAL A 223 9.25 -3.98 -13.04
C VAL A 223 10.48 -3.97 -12.12
N GLY A 224 11.54 -4.72 -12.45
CA GLY A 224 12.80 -4.56 -11.73
C GLY A 224 12.95 -5.26 -10.37
N CYS A 225 12.12 -6.26 -10.06
CA CYS A 225 12.14 -6.94 -8.76
C CYS A 225 13.44 -7.67 -8.38
N PHE A 226 14.33 -7.93 -9.33
CA PHE A 226 15.65 -8.54 -9.07
C PHE A 226 16.76 -7.49 -8.91
N GLY A 227 16.41 -6.20 -8.86
CA GLY A 227 17.38 -5.12 -8.74
C GLY A 227 18.23 -4.91 -10.01
N PRO A 228 19.22 -4.01 -9.94
CA PRO A 228 20.06 -3.63 -11.07
C PRO A 228 20.95 -4.77 -11.58
N SER A 229 21.21 -4.81 -12.88
CA SER A 229 22.25 -5.65 -13.50
C SER A 229 23.55 -4.86 -13.72
N LYS A 230 24.69 -5.57 -13.83
CA LYS A 230 25.98 -4.94 -14.17
C LYS A 230 26.07 -4.53 -15.64
N THR A 231 25.48 -5.30 -16.54
CA THR A 231 25.34 -4.91 -17.96
C THR A 231 23.93 -4.43 -18.25
N VAL A 232 23.77 -3.66 -19.31
CA VAL A 232 22.47 -3.22 -19.81
C VAL A 232 22.07 -4.05 -21.04
N GLY A 233 20.78 -4.31 -21.18
CA GLY A 233 20.20 -5.05 -22.29
C GLY A 233 20.12 -4.21 -23.57
N SER A 234 19.95 -4.88 -24.71
CA SER A 234 19.95 -4.28 -26.06
C SER A 234 18.95 -3.14 -26.28
N LYS A 235 17.91 -3.04 -25.45
CA LYS A 235 16.84 -2.02 -25.55
C LYS A 235 16.95 -0.93 -24.47
N ALA A 236 18.09 -0.81 -23.78
CA ALA A 236 18.30 0.20 -22.73
C ALA A 236 18.15 1.63 -23.24
N GLU A 237 18.69 1.94 -24.43
CA GLU A 237 18.58 3.28 -25.02
C GLU A 237 17.10 3.66 -25.32
N LYS A 238 16.28 2.69 -25.71
CA LYS A 238 14.84 2.92 -25.91
C LYS A 238 14.12 3.24 -24.59
N LEU A 239 14.42 2.49 -23.53
CA LEU A 239 13.90 2.76 -22.19
C LEU A 239 14.36 4.15 -21.69
N LYS A 240 15.61 4.53 -21.93
CA LYS A 240 16.15 5.85 -21.60
C LYS A 240 15.42 6.98 -22.34
N GLN A 241 15.13 6.81 -23.63
CA GLN A 241 14.31 7.76 -24.39
C GLN A 241 12.89 7.88 -23.82
N MET A 242 12.24 6.75 -23.51
CA MET A 242 10.88 6.75 -22.94
C MET A 242 10.84 7.43 -21.56
N THR A 243 11.83 7.16 -20.71
CA THR A 243 11.93 7.80 -19.39
C THR A 243 12.32 9.28 -19.45
N GLY A 244 12.86 9.75 -20.58
CA GLY A 244 13.05 11.18 -20.86
C GLY A 244 11.74 11.93 -21.14
N ASN A 245 10.62 11.24 -21.37
CA ASN A 245 9.33 11.85 -21.66
C ASN A 245 8.19 11.20 -20.84
N LEU A 246 8.30 11.27 -19.51
CA LEU A 246 7.33 10.66 -18.60
C LEU A 246 6.02 11.47 -18.41
N ALA A 247 5.93 12.69 -18.97
CA ALA A 247 4.78 13.56 -18.77
C ALA A 247 3.46 13.06 -19.41
N SER A 248 3.56 12.21 -20.45
CA SER A 248 2.42 11.73 -21.25
C SER A 248 2.22 10.21 -21.24
N ILE A 249 2.69 9.54 -20.18
CA ILE A 249 2.63 8.08 -20.07
C ILE A 249 1.22 7.55 -19.77
N SER A 250 0.92 6.35 -20.28
CA SER A 250 -0.36 5.69 -20.05
C SER A 250 -0.55 5.29 -18.58
N SER A 251 -1.79 5.02 -18.15
CA SER A 251 -2.06 4.48 -16.80
C SER A 251 -1.30 3.18 -16.53
N GLY A 252 -1.22 2.29 -17.51
CA GLY A 252 -0.42 1.05 -17.43
C GLY A 252 1.08 1.31 -17.23
N ASP A 253 1.63 2.35 -17.85
CA ASP A 253 3.03 2.74 -17.67
C ASP A 253 3.26 3.42 -16.33
N LYS A 254 2.31 4.23 -15.84
CA LYS A 254 2.35 4.76 -14.47
C LYS A 254 2.42 3.64 -13.44
N LYS A 255 1.57 2.61 -13.60
CA LYS A 255 1.61 1.39 -12.77
C LYS A 255 2.99 0.73 -12.80
N SER A 256 3.54 0.55 -13.99
CA SER A 256 4.82 -0.13 -14.18
C SER A 256 5.98 0.65 -13.57
N LEU A 257 5.97 1.97 -13.73
CA LEU A 257 6.91 2.88 -13.08
C LEU A 257 6.77 2.83 -11.55
N PHE A 258 5.54 2.82 -11.03
CA PHE A 258 5.26 2.72 -9.60
C PHE A 258 5.78 1.42 -8.99
N GLU A 259 5.52 0.27 -9.63
CA GLU A 259 6.03 -1.03 -9.22
C GLU A 259 7.57 -1.08 -9.30
N PHE A 260 8.17 -0.43 -10.31
CA PHE A 260 9.61 -0.27 -10.42
C PHE A 260 10.22 0.55 -9.27
N LEU A 261 9.63 1.68 -8.90
CA LEU A 261 10.12 2.47 -7.76
C LEU A 261 10.11 1.65 -6.47
N ALA A 262 9.05 0.87 -6.25
CA ALA A 262 8.90 0.03 -5.07
C ALA A 262 9.89 -1.15 -5.03
N LEU A 263 10.06 -1.84 -6.16
CA LEU A 263 10.74 -3.13 -6.24
C LEU A 263 12.21 -3.03 -6.70
N PHE A 264 12.57 -2.01 -7.48
CA PHE A 264 13.93 -1.82 -7.99
C PHE A 264 14.72 -0.82 -7.13
N LEU A 265 14.09 0.29 -6.72
CA LEU A 265 14.75 1.34 -5.94
C LEU A 265 14.48 1.25 -4.44
N ASN A 266 13.67 0.28 -3.99
CA ASN A 266 13.21 0.15 -2.61
C ASN A 266 12.69 1.48 -2.04
N VAL A 267 11.99 2.27 -2.86
CA VAL A 267 11.35 3.50 -2.40
C VAL A 267 10.09 3.09 -1.64
N PRO A 268 10.03 3.27 -0.31
CA PRO A 268 8.81 2.98 0.41
C PRO A 268 7.77 4.00 0.01
N LEU A 269 6.67 3.54 -0.58
CA LEU A 269 5.53 4.36 -0.97
C LEU A 269 4.67 4.70 0.26
N MET A 270 5.31 5.22 1.31
CA MET A 270 4.64 5.66 2.52
C MET A 270 4.12 7.07 2.33
N ALA A 271 2.84 7.29 2.60
CA ALA A 271 2.32 8.64 2.75
C ALA A 271 2.86 9.24 4.06
N GLY A 272 3.26 10.52 4.03
CA GLY A 272 3.62 11.29 5.24
C GLY A 272 5.06 11.13 5.74
N PHE A 273 5.95 10.41 5.06
CA PHE A 273 7.31 10.14 5.55
C PHE A 273 8.36 11.11 4.98
N ASP A 274 8.78 12.08 5.79
CA ASP A 274 9.76 13.14 5.47
C ASP A 274 11.13 12.83 6.10
N LEU A 275 11.78 11.74 5.68
CA LEU A 275 13.14 11.37 6.12
C LEU A 275 14.21 11.97 5.19
N ALA A 276 15.37 12.34 5.75
CA ALA A 276 16.55 12.76 4.96
C ALA A 276 17.07 11.68 3.97
N GLY A 277 16.60 10.44 4.10
CA GLY A 277 16.83 9.32 3.18
C GLY A 277 15.86 9.26 1.99
N ASP A 278 14.80 10.07 1.99
CA ASP A 278 13.89 10.19 0.84
C ASP A 278 14.66 10.74 -0.35
N ILE A 279 14.75 9.93 -1.39
CA ILE A 279 15.50 10.28 -2.59
C ILE A 279 14.89 11.53 -3.25
N LEU A 280 13.58 11.76 -3.11
CA LEU A 280 12.91 12.95 -3.63
C LEU A 280 13.33 14.21 -2.86
N GLN A 281 13.55 14.12 -1.55
CA GLN A 281 14.10 15.21 -0.75
C GLN A 281 15.61 15.43 -1.00
N GLN A 282 16.38 14.36 -1.25
CA GLN A 282 17.78 14.47 -1.65
C GLN A 282 17.93 15.18 -3.00
N VAL A 283 17.12 14.79 -3.98
CA VAL A 283 17.05 15.45 -5.30
C VAL A 283 16.58 16.90 -5.16
N LYS A 284 15.65 17.19 -4.24
CA LYS A 284 15.21 18.56 -3.94
C LYS A 284 16.31 19.41 -3.29
N LYS A 285 17.14 18.85 -2.39
CA LYS A 285 18.21 19.58 -1.69
C LYS A 285 19.50 19.72 -2.50
N THR A 286 19.82 18.72 -3.33
CA THR A 286 21.14 18.61 -3.97
C THR A 286 21.08 18.48 -5.49
N GLY A 287 19.88 18.39 -6.09
CA GLY A 287 19.70 18.18 -7.53
C GLY A 287 19.94 16.74 -7.99
N ALA A 288 20.41 15.86 -7.11
CA ALA A 288 20.74 14.46 -7.42
C ALA A 288 20.42 13.52 -6.24
N PRO A 289 20.18 12.21 -6.49
CA PRO A 289 20.12 11.21 -5.43
C PRO A 289 21.51 10.96 -4.82
N VAL A 290 21.62 10.82 -3.50
CA VAL A 290 22.90 10.69 -2.76
C VAL A 290 23.09 9.28 -2.15
N THR A 291 22.08 8.40 -2.19
CA THR A 291 22.14 6.97 -1.78
C THR A 291 22.60 6.07 -2.97
N PRO A 292 22.81 4.72 -2.86
CA PRO A 292 23.67 3.91 -3.75
C PRO A 292 23.15 3.67 -5.18
N ILE A 293 22.76 4.74 -5.88
CA ILE A 293 22.65 4.85 -7.34
C ILE A 293 24.05 5.16 -7.93
N THR A 294 25.03 5.51 -7.09
CA THR A 294 26.41 5.89 -7.49
C THR A 294 27.26 4.75 -8.05
N ASN A 295 26.81 3.50 -7.97
CA ASN A 295 27.51 2.31 -8.50
C ASN A 295 26.75 1.60 -9.62
N LEU A 296 25.79 2.27 -10.28
CA LEU A 296 25.03 1.70 -11.39
C LEU A 296 25.73 1.91 -12.75
N PRO A 297 25.50 1.04 -13.74
CA PRO A 297 25.94 1.28 -15.12
C PRO A 297 25.41 2.62 -15.65
N GLN A 298 26.16 3.29 -16.53
CA GLN A 298 25.89 4.66 -16.98
C GLN A 298 24.47 4.86 -17.53
N ASP A 299 23.94 3.90 -18.31
CA ASP A 299 22.57 3.98 -18.82
C ASP A 299 21.52 3.74 -17.74
N THR A 300 21.77 2.82 -16.81
CA THR A 300 20.93 2.62 -15.62
C THR A 300 20.90 3.88 -14.75
N GLN A 301 22.04 4.54 -14.58
CA GLN A 301 22.15 5.82 -13.88
C GLN A 301 21.36 6.91 -14.61
N SER A 302 21.48 7.00 -15.94
CA SER A 302 20.73 7.97 -16.76
C SER A 302 19.21 7.75 -16.66
N ILE A 303 18.76 6.49 -16.73
CA ILE A 303 17.34 6.13 -16.57
C ILE A 303 16.85 6.51 -15.17
N ALA A 304 17.62 6.18 -14.12
CA ALA A 304 17.28 6.56 -12.75
C ALA A 304 17.23 8.09 -12.60
N SER A 305 18.19 8.83 -13.17
CA SER A 305 18.21 10.29 -13.16
C SER A 305 17.00 10.91 -13.87
N ASN A 306 16.60 10.39 -15.03
CA ASN A 306 15.41 10.86 -15.75
C ASN A 306 14.14 10.68 -14.91
N ILE A 307 13.97 9.50 -14.31
CA ILE A 307 12.86 9.19 -13.42
C ILE A 307 12.87 10.13 -12.21
N MET A 308 14.04 10.35 -11.60
CA MET A 308 14.16 11.25 -10.45
C MET A 308 13.86 12.71 -10.78
N ALA A 309 14.31 13.20 -11.94
CA ALA A 309 13.97 14.54 -12.42
C ALA A 309 12.47 14.69 -12.64
N TYR A 310 11.83 13.68 -13.26
CA TYR A 310 10.39 13.65 -13.42
C TYR A 310 9.65 13.70 -12.09
N LEU A 311 10.04 12.86 -11.11
CA LEU A 311 9.41 12.83 -9.79
C LEU A 311 9.63 14.14 -9.00
N ARG A 312 10.78 14.80 -9.16
CA ARG A 312 11.04 16.14 -8.59
C ARG A 312 10.03 17.16 -9.09
N ASP A 313 9.76 17.12 -10.39
CA ASP A 313 8.90 18.10 -11.08
C ASP A 313 7.40 17.71 -11.01
N ASN A 314 7.09 16.46 -10.63
CA ASN A 314 5.73 15.91 -10.52
C ASN A 314 5.53 15.28 -9.13
N ARG A 315 5.53 16.10 -8.08
CA ARG A 315 5.39 15.63 -6.68
C ARG A 315 4.10 14.83 -6.46
N ASP A 316 3.04 15.22 -7.16
CA ASP A 316 1.73 14.54 -7.16
C ASP A 316 1.77 13.13 -7.78
N PHE A 317 2.83 12.78 -8.52
CA PHE A 317 3.02 11.40 -8.98
C PHE A 317 3.21 10.43 -7.80
N THR A 318 3.77 10.93 -6.70
CA THR A 318 3.91 10.17 -5.44
C THR A 318 2.79 10.43 -4.45
N GLU A 319 2.11 11.57 -4.56
CA GLU A 319 0.86 11.78 -3.84
C GLU A 319 -0.28 11.07 -4.56
N ILE A 320 -0.49 9.81 -4.16
CA ILE A 320 -1.78 9.14 -4.21
C ILE A 320 -2.53 9.37 -5.53
N SER A 321 -2.30 8.53 -6.53
CA SER A 321 -3.19 8.51 -7.69
C SER A 321 -4.51 7.84 -7.30
N THR A 322 -4.96 6.77 -7.93
CA THR A 322 -6.10 6.00 -7.45
C THR A 322 -5.94 4.55 -7.90
N VAL A 323 -6.78 3.64 -7.41
CA VAL A 323 -6.75 2.24 -7.92
C VAL A 323 -6.99 2.19 -9.43
N CYS A 324 -7.70 3.18 -10.02
CA CYS A 324 -7.96 3.27 -11.46
C CYS A 324 -6.67 3.28 -12.30
N ASP A 325 -5.57 3.83 -11.79
CA ASP A 325 -4.29 3.84 -12.53
C ASP A 325 -3.69 2.43 -12.67
N THR A 326 -4.08 1.50 -11.81
CA THR A 326 -3.61 0.11 -11.84
C THR A 326 -4.68 -0.89 -12.28
N CYS A 327 -5.86 -0.37 -12.67
CA CYS A 327 -7.02 -1.13 -13.08
C CYS A 327 -6.83 -1.67 -14.51
N PRO A 328 -7.08 -2.98 -14.75
CA PRO A 328 -6.98 -3.55 -16.09
C PRO A 328 -8.20 -3.25 -16.99
N ARG A 329 -9.26 -2.63 -16.46
CA ARG A 329 -10.53 -2.42 -17.16
C ARG A 329 -10.53 -1.14 -17.99
N ILE A 330 -11.30 -1.16 -19.06
CA ILE A 330 -11.45 -0.07 -20.02
C ILE A 330 -12.54 0.90 -19.52
N ILE A 331 -12.17 2.17 -19.41
CA ILE A 331 -13.08 3.28 -19.12
C ILE A 331 -13.53 3.89 -20.45
N GLY A 332 -14.81 4.18 -20.62
CA GLY A 332 -15.38 4.75 -21.83
C GLY A 332 -15.54 3.75 -22.98
N SER A 333 -15.71 2.46 -22.66
CA SER A 333 -15.85 1.38 -23.66
C SER A 333 -17.24 1.38 -24.32
N LYS A 334 -18.16 0.53 -23.84
CA LYS A 334 -19.52 0.36 -24.39
C LYS A 334 -20.60 0.44 -23.31
N SER A 335 -20.23 0.10 -22.06
CA SER A 335 -21.13 0.12 -20.93
C SER A 335 -21.48 1.55 -20.50
N LYS A 336 -22.72 1.73 -20.03
CA LYS A 336 -23.23 2.99 -19.47
C LYS A 336 -24.06 2.69 -18.24
N MET A 337 -23.76 3.35 -17.12
CA MET A 337 -24.52 3.17 -15.89
C MET A 337 -25.86 3.89 -15.98
N THR A 338 -26.94 3.12 -16.09
CA THR A 338 -28.32 3.63 -16.08
C THR A 338 -29.05 3.33 -14.77
N LYS A 339 -28.50 2.44 -13.94
CA LYS A 339 -28.94 2.15 -12.58
C LYS A 339 -27.75 1.67 -11.74
N VAL A 340 -27.83 1.86 -10.43
CA VAL A 340 -26.91 1.22 -9.49
C VAL A 340 -27.30 -0.26 -9.37
N LYS A 341 -26.30 -1.15 -9.42
CA LYS A 341 -26.42 -2.59 -9.20
C LYS A 341 -25.72 -2.96 -7.92
N ARG A 342 -26.37 -3.80 -7.11
CA ARG A 342 -25.72 -4.53 -6.02
C ARG A 342 -24.82 -5.62 -6.57
N ASP A 343 -23.86 -6.07 -5.77
CA ASP A 343 -22.89 -7.11 -6.17
C ASP A 343 -23.53 -8.43 -6.63
N TYR A 344 -24.75 -8.73 -6.16
CA TYR A 344 -25.50 -9.93 -6.57
C TYR A 344 -26.33 -9.73 -7.85
N GLU A 345 -26.48 -8.50 -8.34
CA GLU A 345 -27.32 -8.21 -9.51
C GLU A 345 -26.53 -8.42 -10.80
N GLY A 346 -26.68 -9.61 -11.38
CA GLY A 346 -26.06 -9.97 -12.65
C GLY A 346 -24.56 -10.25 -12.53
N LEU A 347 -23.93 -10.58 -13.65
CA LEU A 347 -22.51 -10.88 -13.72
C LEU A 347 -21.78 -9.79 -14.51
N PRO A 348 -20.82 -9.07 -13.90
CA PRO A 348 -20.02 -8.10 -14.64
C PRO A 348 -19.12 -8.80 -15.67
N ASN A 349 -19.02 -8.20 -16.85
CA ASN A 349 -18.00 -8.59 -17.84
C ASN A 349 -16.62 -8.16 -17.35
N GLN A 350 -15.54 -8.74 -17.89
CA GLN A 350 -14.16 -8.52 -17.40
C GLN A 350 -13.49 -7.27 -17.97
N ASP A 351 -13.98 -6.76 -19.10
CA ASP A 351 -13.26 -5.75 -19.89
C ASP A 351 -13.69 -4.33 -19.49
N ASP A 352 -14.99 -4.09 -19.35
CA ASP A 352 -15.52 -2.75 -19.09
C ASP A 352 -15.35 -2.33 -17.61
N CYS A 353 -15.25 -1.03 -17.38
CA CYS A 353 -15.23 -0.45 -16.04
C CYS A 353 -16.48 -0.83 -15.23
N PHE A 354 -16.30 -1.26 -13.98
CA PHE A 354 -17.40 -1.63 -13.07
C PHE A 354 -18.42 -0.50 -12.88
N ILE A 355 -17.93 0.74 -12.72
CA ILE A 355 -18.79 1.92 -12.56
C ILE A 355 -19.69 2.04 -13.79
N GLU A 356 -19.14 1.94 -14.99
CA GLU A 356 -19.92 2.05 -16.23
C GLU A 356 -20.88 0.86 -16.43
N GLN A 357 -20.58 -0.30 -15.85
CA GLN A 357 -21.47 -1.47 -15.85
C GLN A 357 -22.62 -1.36 -14.82
N GLY A 358 -22.59 -0.36 -13.94
CA GLY A 358 -23.61 -0.12 -12.90
C GLY A 358 -23.18 -0.48 -11.48
N TYR A 359 -21.99 -1.02 -11.26
CA TYR A 359 -21.54 -1.45 -9.93
C TYR A 359 -20.79 -0.35 -9.17
N LEU A 360 -20.96 -0.31 -7.86
CA LEU A 360 -20.22 0.59 -6.98
C LEU A 360 -18.76 0.10 -6.85
N CYS A 361 -17.81 0.91 -7.30
CA CYS A 361 -16.39 0.60 -7.22
C CYS A 361 -15.66 1.81 -6.63
N ALA A 362 -15.13 1.69 -5.42
CA ALA A 362 -14.42 2.76 -4.71
C ALA A 362 -13.04 3.08 -5.32
N GLY A 363 -12.65 2.41 -6.41
CA GLY A 363 -11.36 2.54 -7.06
C GLY A 363 -10.88 3.99 -7.29
N PRO A 364 -11.71 4.91 -7.84
CA PRO A 364 -11.28 6.29 -8.11
C PRO A 364 -11.22 7.20 -6.87
N ILE A 365 -11.65 6.73 -5.70
CA ILE A 365 -11.51 7.46 -4.42
C ILE A 365 -10.55 6.78 -3.44
N THR A 366 -9.94 5.66 -3.86
CA THR A 366 -9.06 4.82 -3.04
C THR A 366 -7.61 4.97 -3.47
N LYS A 367 -6.68 5.02 -2.50
CA LYS A 367 -5.24 5.07 -2.77
C LYS A 367 -4.79 3.86 -3.60
N ALA A 368 -3.93 4.11 -4.58
CA ALA A 368 -3.24 3.05 -5.32
C ALA A 368 -2.27 2.28 -4.39
N GLY A 369 -1.77 1.13 -4.86
CA GLY A 369 -0.77 0.32 -4.14
C GLY A 369 -1.10 -1.18 -4.11
N CYS A 370 -2.39 -1.52 -4.12
CA CYS A 370 -2.80 -2.92 -4.19
C CYS A 370 -2.62 -3.53 -5.59
N GLY A 371 -2.49 -2.72 -6.65
CA GLY A 371 -2.40 -3.19 -8.04
C GLY A 371 -3.73 -3.72 -8.60
N GLY A 372 -4.85 -3.30 -8.01
CA GLY A 372 -6.20 -3.65 -8.45
C GLY A 372 -6.57 -5.12 -8.22
N LEU A 373 -6.12 -5.75 -7.13
CA LEU A 373 -6.31 -7.19 -6.89
C LEU A 373 -7.77 -7.64 -7.00
N CYS A 374 -8.71 -6.95 -6.34
CA CYS A 374 -10.14 -7.26 -6.42
C CYS A 374 -10.63 -7.27 -7.87
N ILE A 375 -10.20 -6.26 -8.64
CA ILE A 375 -10.65 -6.04 -10.02
C ILE A 375 -10.20 -7.16 -10.95
N ARG A 376 -9.00 -7.73 -10.70
CA ARG A 376 -8.45 -8.87 -11.44
C ARG A 376 -9.22 -10.17 -11.21
N VAL A 377 -9.95 -10.27 -10.10
CA VAL A 377 -10.82 -11.42 -9.78
C VAL A 377 -12.30 -11.09 -9.98
N ASN A 378 -12.60 -10.12 -10.85
CA ASN A 378 -13.96 -9.67 -11.18
C ASN A 378 -14.78 -9.10 -10.01
N ALA A 379 -14.12 -8.50 -9.00
CA ALA A 379 -14.80 -7.81 -7.91
C ALA A 379 -14.50 -6.30 -7.92
N PRO A 380 -15.50 -5.43 -7.67
CA PRO A 380 -15.27 -4.00 -7.48
C PRO A 380 -14.29 -3.72 -6.33
N CYS A 381 -13.63 -2.56 -6.39
CA CYS A 381 -12.75 -2.13 -5.30
C CYS A 381 -13.60 -1.68 -4.09
N SER A 382 -13.33 -2.25 -2.91
CA SER A 382 -14.01 -1.89 -1.65
C SER A 382 -13.31 -0.79 -0.84
N GLY A 383 -12.24 -0.19 -1.37
CA GLY A 383 -11.58 0.94 -0.72
C GLY A 383 -10.62 0.64 0.42
N CYS A 384 -10.18 -0.61 0.57
CA CYS A 384 -9.44 -1.05 1.75
C CYS A 384 -8.03 -0.44 1.93
N TYR A 385 -7.47 0.22 0.89
CA TYR A 385 -6.19 0.95 0.97
C TYR A 385 -6.37 2.39 1.50
N GLY A 386 -7.60 2.78 1.81
CA GLY A 386 -7.94 4.09 2.34
C GLY A 386 -8.19 5.14 1.27
N GLN A 387 -8.77 6.25 1.71
CA GLN A 387 -9.20 7.36 0.86
C GLN A 387 -8.05 8.28 0.45
N THR A 388 -8.21 8.90 -0.71
CA THR A 388 -7.23 9.86 -1.24
C THR A 388 -7.42 11.29 -0.71
N LYS A 389 -8.55 11.59 -0.06
CA LYS A 389 -8.85 12.90 0.57
C LYS A 389 -9.56 12.72 1.92
N TRP A 390 -9.19 13.55 2.89
CA TRP A 390 -9.67 13.55 4.27
C TRP A 390 -10.82 14.53 4.52
N ASN A 391 -11.61 14.27 5.57
CA ASN A 391 -12.67 15.14 6.07
C ASN A 391 -13.69 15.55 4.98
N VAL A 392 -14.05 14.58 4.16
CA VAL A 392 -15.05 14.72 3.09
C VAL A 392 -16.03 13.56 3.16
N ASP A 393 -17.27 13.82 2.75
CA ASP A 393 -18.24 12.77 2.51
C ASP A 393 -17.79 11.93 1.30
N GLN A 394 -17.47 10.66 1.54
CA GLN A 394 -16.95 9.78 0.50
C GLN A 394 -18.04 9.36 -0.49
N ALA A 395 -19.31 9.30 -0.09
CA ALA A 395 -20.41 8.96 -1.00
C ALA A 395 -20.65 10.11 -1.99
N GLU A 396 -20.74 11.34 -1.47
CA GLU A 396 -20.85 12.56 -2.27
C GLU A 396 -19.68 12.70 -3.25
N ARG A 397 -18.47 12.45 -2.76
CA ARG A 397 -17.24 12.49 -3.55
C ARG A 397 -17.19 11.40 -4.61
N PHE A 398 -17.57 10.17 -4.27
CA PHE A 398 -17.68 9.08 -5.24
C PHE A 398 -18.67 9.46 -6.33
N ALA A 399 -19.85 9.96 -5.97
CA ALA A 399 -20.89 10.34 -6.91
C ALA A 399 -20.44 11.45 -7.86
N GLU A 400 -19.75 12.47 -7.34
CA GLU A 400 -19.16 13.54 -8.15
C GLU A 400 -18.13 13.01 -9.15
N ILE A 401 -17.20 12.16 -8.69
CA ILE A 401 -16.15 11.61 -9.55
C ILE A 401 -16.72 10.64 -10.58
N ALA A 402 -17.68 9.79 -10.18
CA ALA A 402 -18.35 8.82 -11.04
C ALA A 402 -19.09 9.53 -12.19
N THR A 403 -19.92 10.52 -11.87
CA THR A 403 -20.74 11.24 -12.86
C THR A 403 -19.91 12.12 -13.80
N LYS A 404 -18.76 12.63 -13.35
CA LYS A 404 -17.89 13.49 -14.16
C LYS A 404 -16.93 12.73 -15.08
N ASN A 405 -16.38 11.61 -14.62
CA ASN A 405 -15.22 10.97 -15.27
C ASN A 405 -15.53 9.62 -15.91
N PHE A 406 -16.75 9.09 -15.74
CA PHE A 406 -17.15 7.77 -16.25
C PHE A 406 -18.45 7.88 -17.04
N ASN A 407 -18.75 6.88 -17.87
CA ASN A 407 -20.01 6.83 -18.62
C ASN A 407 -21.21 6.50 -17.71
N VAL A 408 -21.71 7.51 -17.01
CA VAL A 408 -22.85 7.44 -16.09
C VAL A 408 -23.99 8.28 -16.64
N ALA A 409 -25.18 7.68 -16.79
CA ALA A 409 -26.39 8.36 -17.26
C ALA A 409 -27.17 9.06 -16.14
N LEU A 410 -26.92 8.66 -14.90
CA LEU A 410 -27.57 9.20 -13.71
C LEU A 410 -26.94 10.55 -13.34
N SER A 411 -27.76 11.48 -12.87
CA SER A 411 -27.28 12.64 -12.11
C SER A 411 -26.70 12.19 -10.77
N LYS A 412 -25.96 13.09 -10.11
CA LYS A 412 -25.38 12.86 -8.79
C LYS A 412 -26.44 12.47 -7.75
N ASP A 413 -27.56 13.19 -7.73
CA ASP A 413 -28.65 12.97 -6.77
C ASP A 413 -29.38 11.65 -7.04
N GLU A 414 -29.62 11.30 -8.31
CA GLU A 414 -30.21 10.01 -8.69
C GLU A 414 -29.32 8.82 -8.34
N LEU A 415 -27.99 8.98 -8.45
CA LEU A 415 -27.03 7.97 -8.04
C LEU A 415 -27.06 7.77 -6.53
N LEU A 416 -26.95 8.86 -5.75
CA LEU A 416 -26.96 8.82 -4.28
C LEU A 416 -28.27 8.23 -3.73
N ALA A 417 -29.42 8.58 -4.32
CA ALA A 417 -30.72 8.06 -3.90
C ALA A 417 -30.87 6.52 -4.05
N GLN A 418 -30.07 5.92 -4.94
CA GLN A 418 -30.06 4.47 -5.15
C GLN A 418 -29.11 3.72 -4.20
N ILE A 419 -28.15 4.41 -3.58
CA ILE A 419 -27.24 3.83 -2.59
C ILE A 419 -27.97 3.78 -1.24
N LYS A 420 -28.06 2.60 -0.64
CA LYS A 420 -28.80 2.39 0.62
C LYS A 420 -27.90 2.27 1.85
N ASP A 421 -26.63 1.94 1.62
CA ASP A 421 -25.59 1.69 2.62
C ASP A 421 -24.22 2.14 2.12
#